data_AF-U2KV80-F1
#
_entry.id   AF-U2KV80-F1
#
_cell.length_a   1.000
_cell.length_b   1.000
_cell.length_c   1.000
_cell.angle_alpha   90.00
_cell.angle_beta   90.00
_cell.angle_gamma   90.00
#
_symmetry.space_group_name_H-M   'P 1'
#
loop_
_entity.id
_entity.type
_entity.pdbx_description
1 polymer ?
#
loop_
_entity_poly.entity_id
_entity_poly.type
_entity_poly.pdbx_seq_one_letter_code
_entity_poly.pdbx_strand_id
1 'polypeptide(L)'
;MIFFIPFLKLMPVLILAEVMAEFTSSELLWACRKIHLPETLAISVAVFFRFLPEFKHRLKEVREGAKVRGYGFHPLHPVRSFEIFVVPLLYKGLLVSDTISCAIWTKGIESTCEKTELHPANFSYRDVAASMLMFCIVGGGLWKIF
;
A
#
# COMPACT_ATOMS: atom_id res chain seq x y z
N MET A 1 17.24 -9.38 23.75
CA MET A 1 17.18 -10.49 22.76
C MET A 1 15.76 -10.75 22.24
N ILE A 2 14.73 -10.77 23.09
CA ILE A 2 13.33 -11.08 22.71
C ILE A 2 12.72 -10.17 21.63
N PHE A 3 13.06 -8.86 21.58
CA PHE A 3 12.55 -7.94 20.56
C PHE A 3 13.26 -8.01 19.20
N PHE A 4 14.43 -8.65 19.12
CA PHE A 4 15.25 -8.64 17.90
C PHE A 4 14.72 -9.61 16.83
N ILE A 5 14.26 -10.79 17.26
CA ILE A 5 13.70 -11.83 16.38
C ILE A 5 12.43 -11.37 15.64
N PRO A 6 11.41 -10.76 16.29
CA PRO A 6 10.23 -10.27 15.57
C PRO A 6 10.57 -9.11 14.62
N PHE A 7 11.52 -8.26 14.98
CA PHE A 7 11.99 -7.17 14.11
C PHE A 7 12.63 -7.72 12.82
N LEU A 8 13.46 -8.76 12.92
CA LEU A 8 14.07 -9.41 11.76
C LEU A 8 13.04 -10.09 10.84
N LYS A 9 11.95 -10.63 11.41
CA LYS A 9 10.85 -11.23 10.65
C LYS A 9 9.94 -10.20 9.97
N LEU A 10 9.79 -9.01 10.54
CA LEU A 10 8.97 -7.93 9.97
C LEU A 10 9.66 -7.21 8.80
N MET A 11 10.99 -7.11 8.82
CA MET A 11 11.78 -6.48 7.75
C MET A 11 11.41 -6.92 6.32
N PRO A 12 11.39 -8.23 5.99
CA PRO A 12 11.05 -8.66 4.62
C PRO A 12 9.60 -8.31 4.24
N VAL A 13 8.67 -8.30 5.20
CA VAL A 13 7.27 -7.92 4.97
C VAL A 13 7.16 -6.42 4.66
N LEU A 14 7.91 -5.57 5.38
CA LEU A 14 7.94 -4.13 5.14
C LEU A 14 8.58 -3.79 3.79
N ILE A 15 9.67 -4.47 3.42
CA ILE A 15 10.32 -4.30 2.11
C ILE A 15 9.36 -4.72 1.00
N LEU A 16 8.69 -5.86 1.15
CA LEU A 16 7.69 -6.32 0.18
C LEU A 16 6.57 -5.28 0.03
N ALA A 17 6.08 -4.71 1.13
CA ALA A 17 5.03 -3.70 1.09
C ALA A 17 5.47 -2.40 0.38
N GLU A 18 6.73 -1.97 0.54
CA GLU A 18 7.26 -0.82 -0.21
C GLU A 18 7.40 -1.13 -1.70
N VAL A 19 7.93 -2.30 -2.05
CA VAL A 19 8.03 -2.74 -3.45
C VAL A 19 6.63 -2.86 -4.07
N MET A 20 5.63 -3.36 -3.33
CA MET A 20 4.24 -3.41 -3.80
C MET A 20 3.65 -2.01 -4.08
N ALA A 21 4.08 -1.00 -3.32
CA ALA A 21 3.63 0.37 -3.49
C ALA A 21 4.27 1.09 -4.69
N GLU A 22 5.38 0.57 -5.25
CA GLU A 22 6.04 1.12 -6.44
C GLU A 22 5.36 0.68 -7.76
N PHE A 23 4.64 -0.44 -7.76
CA PHE A 23 3.97 -0.93 -8.97
C PHE A 23 2.85 0.01 -9.45
N THR A 24 2.58 -0.04 -10.76
CA THR A 24 1.52 0.75 -11.36
C THR A 24 0.16 0.22 -10.92
N SER A 25 -0.83 1.10 -10.72
CA SER A 25 -2.19 0.70 -10.32
C SER A 25 -2.84 -0.26 -11.32
N SER A 26 -2.51 -0.17 -12.61
CA SER A 26 -2.97 -1.11 -13.64
C SER A 26 -2.40 -2.51 -13.45
N GLU A 27 -1.12 -2.63 -13.07
CA GLU A 27 -0.44 -3.92 -12.87
C GLU A 27 -0.97 -4.62 -11.61
N LEU A 28 -1.19 -3.86 -10.53
CA LEU A 28 -1.83 -4.36 -9.32
C LEU A 28 -3.26 -4.85 -9.58
N LEU A 29 -4.03 -4.09 -10.37
CA LEU A 29 -5.40 -4.47 -10.73
C LEU A 29 -5.43 -5.73 -11.59
N TRP A 30 -4.55 -5.82 -12.60
CA TRP A 30 -4.37 -6.99 -13.45
C TRP A 30 -4.02 -8.24 -12.61
N ALA A 31 -3.07 -8.11 -11.69
CA ALA A 31 -2.66 -9.19 -10.81
C ALA A 31 -3.81 -9.66 -9.91
N CYS A 32 -4.57 -8.74 -9.32
CA CYS A 32 -5.73 -9.07 -8.49
C CYS A 32 -6.84 -9.77 -9.30
N ARG A 33 -7.10 -9.32 -10.53
CA ARG A 33 -8.07 -9.95 -11.44
C ARG A 33 -7.65 -11.35 -11.87
N LYS A 34 -6.36 -11.57 -12.12
CA LYS A 34 -5.80 -12.91 -12.43
C LYS A 34 -6.02 -13.91 -11.29
N ILE A 35 -5.97 -13.43 -10.04
CA ILE A 35 -6.25 -14.24 -8.84
C ILE A 35 -7.77 -14.50 -8.66
N HIS A 36 -8.61 -14.06 -9.61
CA HIS A 36 -10.07 -14.19 -9.56
C HIS A 36 -10.70 -13.53 -8.32
N LEU A 37 -10.12 -12.42 -7.84
CA LEU A 37 -10.78 -11.60 -6.82
C LEU A 37 -12.03 -10.91 -7.41
N PRO A 38 -13.11 -10.75 -6.61
CA PRO A 38 -14.22 -9.93 -7.03
C PRO A 38 -13.74 -8.51 -7.28
N GLU A 39 -14.28 -7.89 -8.31
CA GLU A 39 -13.68 -6.68 -8.88
C GLU A 39 -13.59 -5.52 -7.87
N THR A 40 -14.59 -5.38 -7.01
CA THR A 40 -14.61 -4.39 -5.94
C THR A 40 -13.41 -4.52 -5.02
N LEU A 41 -13.04 -5.76 -4.63
CA LEU A 41 -11.85 -6.00 -3.80
C LEU A 41 -10.56 -5.70 -4.55
N ALA A 42 -10.47 -6.11 -5.82
CA ALA A 42 -9.29 -5.84 -6.66
C ALA A 42 -9.00 -4.34 -6.76
N ILE A 43 -10.05 -3.53 -6.99
CA ILE A 43 -9.93 -2.07 -7.05
C ILE A 43 -9.51 -1.50 -5.71
N SER A 44 -10.14 -1.91 -4.60
CA SER A 44 -9.80 -1.42 -3.27
C SER A 44 -8.33 -1.69 -2.90
N VAL A 45 -7.83 -2.90 -3.19
CA VAL A 45 -6.43 -3.27 -2.93
C VAL A 45 -5.46 -2.45 -3.77
N ALA A 46 -5.73 -2.31 -5.07
CA ALA A 46 -4.87 -1.52 -5.97
C ALA A 46 -4.82 -0.03 -5.58
N VAL A 47 -5.97 0.55 -5.20
CA VAL A 47 -6.05 1.95 -4.73
C VAL A 47 -5.36 2.12 -3.38
N PHE A 48 -5.49 1.16 -2.47
CA PHE A 48 -4.85 1.19 -1.15
C PHE A 48 -3.32 1.23 -1.26
N PHE A 49 -2.73 0.32 -2.04
CA PHE A 49 -1.28 0.28 -2.24
C PHE A 49 -0.74 1.54 -2.93
N ARG A 50 -1.50 2.12 -3.87
CA ARG A 50 -1.17 3.41 -4.49
C ARG A 50 -1.31 4.59 -3.52
N PHE A 51 -2.21 4.53 -2.55
CA PHE A 51 -2.43 5.60 -1.58
C PHE A 51 -1.41 5.61 -0.44
N LEU A 52 -0.83 4.46 -0.09
CA LEU A 52 0.25 4.31 0.90
C LEU A 52 1.44 5.27 0.70
N PRO A 53 2.06 5.40 -0.50
CA PRO A 53 3.18 6.31 -0.70
C PRO A 53 2.76 7.78 -0.57
N GLU A 54 1.58 8.13 -1.09
CA GLU A 54 0.98 9.45 -0.96
C GLU A 54 0.71 9.80 0.52
N PHE A 55 0.23 8.83 1.30
CA PHE A 55 -0.03 8.97 2.73
C PHE A 55 1.26 9.24 3.52
N LYS A 56 2.37 8.57 3.19
CA LYS A 56 3.70 8.87 3.77
C LYS A 56 4.12 10.32 3.49
N HIS A 57 3.92 10.79 2.26
CA HIS A 57 4.20 12.18 1.90
C HIS A 57 3.35 13.17 2.69
N ARG A 58 2.04 12.91 2.82
CA ARG A 58 1.12 13.75 3.61
C ARG A 58 1.47 13.78 5.09
N LEU A 59 1.86 12.65 5.67
CA LEU A 59 2.36 12.61 7.05
C LEU A 59 3.58 13.53 7.24
N LYS A 60 4.51 13.52 6.28
CA LYS A 60 5.68 14.40 6.31
C LYS A 60 5.29 15.87 6.22
N GLU A 61 4.37 16.22 5.33
CA GLU A 61 3.86 17.61 5.21
C GLU A 61 3.18 18.10 6.49
N VAL A 62 2.32 17.27 7.10
CA VAL A 62 1.66 17.62 8.36
C VAL A 62 2.70 17.78 9.48
N ARG A 63 3.73 16.91 9.50
CA ARG A 63 4.84 17.00 10.45
C ARG A 63 5.62 18.30 10.33
N GLU A 64 6.01 18.67 9.11
CA GLU A 64 6.73 19.93 8.87
C GLU A 64 5.83 21.14 9.16
N GLY A 65 4.55 21.09 8.78
CA GLY A 65 3.58 22.16 9.06
C GLY A 65 3.34 22.38 10.56
N ALA A 66 3.29 21.31 11.36
CA ALA A 66 3.20 21.41 12.82
C ALA A 66 4.46 22.03 13.43
N LYS A 67 5.64 21.66 12.92
CA LYS A 67 6.94 22.21 13.34
C LYS A 67 7.03 23.72 13.07
N VAL A 68 6.57 24.20 11.90
CA VAL A 68 6.55 25.63 11.56
C VAL A 68 5.62 26.42 12.49
N ARG A 69 4.49 25.84 12.90
CA ARG A 69 3.53 26.47 13.82
C ARG A 69 3.98 26.48 15.29
N GLY A 70 5.18 26.00 15.60
CA GLY A 70 5.71 25.93 16.97
C GLY A 70 5.16 24.78 17.81
N TYR A 71 4.32 23.91 17.24
CA TYR A 71 3.86 22.68 17.87
C TYR A 71 4.91 21.57 17.64
N GLY A 72 5.99 21.61 18.42
CA GLY A 72 6.93 20.50 18.51
C GLY A 72 6.30 19.28 19.20
N PHE A 73 6.82 18.08 18.94
CA PHE A 73 6.49 16.88 19.73
C PHE A 73 6.84 17.18 21.19
N HIS A 74 5.85 17.52 22.01
CA HIS A 74 6.07 17.76 23.43
C HIS A 74 5.82 16.43 24.15
N PRO A 75 6.86 15.76 24.69
CA PRO A 75 6.70 14.46 25.34
C PRO A 75 5.81 14.52 26.59
N LEU A 76 5.53 15.72 27.10
CA LEU A 76 4.69 15.98 28.27
C LEU A 76 3.17 15.91 27.98
N HIS A 77 2.73 16.03 26.73
CA HIS A 77 1.31 15.91 26.36
C HIS A 77 1.10 15.12 25.06
N PRO A 78 1.40 13.80 25.06
CA PRO A 78 1.32 12.96 23.86
C PRO A 78 -0.08 12.93 23.25
N VAL A 79 -1.14 13.01 24.07
CA VAL A 79 -2.54 12.99 23.61
C VAL A 79 -2.88 14.23 22.78
N ARG A 80 -2.49 15.42 23.25
CA ARG A 80 -2.77 16.69 22.58
C ARG A 80 -1.96 16.83 21.29
N SER A 81 -0.71 16.37 21.30
CA SER A 81 0.10 16.29 20.07
C SER A 81 -0.54 15.34 19.06
N PHE A 82 -1.03 14.18 19.49
CA PHE A 82 -1.67 13.21 18.59
C PHE A 82 -2.92 13.77 17.92
N GLU A 83 -3.78 14.47 18.66
CA GLU A 83 -4.97 15.12 18.12
C GLU A 83 -4.63 16.14 17.02
N ILE A 84 -3.60 16.96 17.23
CA ILE A 84 -3.12 17.96 16.26
C ILE A 84 -2.63 17.30 14.96
N PHE A 85 -2.08 16.09 15.01
CA PHE A 85 -1.60 15.35 13.83
C PHE A 85 -2.72 14.55 13.15
N VAL A 86 -3.52 13.83 13.91
CA VAL A 86 -4.46 12.83 13.40
C VAL A 86 -5.74 13.45 12.87
N VAL A 87 -6.29 14.46 13.53
CA VAL A 87 -7.52 15.14 13.09
C VAL A 87 -7.39 15.68 11.65
N PRO A 88 -6.37 16.48 11.29
CA PRO A 88 -6.25 16.99 9.92
C PRO A 88 -5.93 15.89 8.90
N LEU A 89 -5.22 14.83 9.31
CA LEU A 89 -4.91 13.69 8.44
C LEU A 89 -6.17 12.91 8.08
N LEU A 90 -7.03 12.63 9.08
CA LEU A 90 -8.32 11.96 8.90
C LEU A 90 -9.26 12.80 8.04
N TYR A 91 -9.37 14.10 8.33
CA TYR A 91 -10.21 15.00 7.54
C TYR A 91 -9.79 15.04 6.06
N LYS A 92 -8.49 15.15 5.79
CA LYS A 92 -7.97 15.08 4.42
C LYS A 92 -8.22 13.71 3.78
N GLY A 93 -8.07 12.62 4.53
CA GLY A 93 -8.35 11.27 4.06
C GLY A 93 -9.80 11.07 3.66
N LEU A 94 -10.75 11.58 4.46
CA LEU A 94 -12.19 11.56 4.15
C LEU A 94 -12.50 12.32 2.87
N LEU A 95 -11.98 13.54 2.71
CA LEU A 95 -12.16 14.31 1.48
C LEU A 95 -11.59 13.59 0.24
N VAL A 96 -10.42 12.96 0.38
CA VAL A 96 -9.83 12.17 -0.73
C VAL A 96 -10.70 10.95 -1.04
N SER A 97 -11.24 10.27 -0.04
CA SER A 97 -12.16 9.15 -0.22
C SER A 97 -13.42 9.57 -0.98
N ASP A 98 -14.02 10.71 -0.62
CA ASP A 98 -15.22 11.23 -1.28
C ASP A 98 -14.93 11.59 -2.74
N THR A 99 -13.81 12.27 -3.00
CA THR A 99 -13.40 12.63 -4.36
C THR A 99 -13.10 11.40 -5.23
N ILE A 100 -12.40 10.39 -4.68
CA ILE A 100 -12.15 9.12 -5.37
C ILE A 100 -13.47 8.41 -5.66
N SER A 101 -14.38 8.37 -4.69
CA SER A 101 -15.70 7.75 -4.86
C SER A 101 -16.46 8.45 -6.00
N CYS A 102 -16.61 9.77 -5.96
CA CYS A 102 -17.26 10.54 -7.03
C CYS A 102 -16.60 10.33 -8.39
N ALA A 103 -15.26 10.24 -8.46
CA ALA A 103 -14.54 9.98 -9.70
C ALA A 103 -14.77 8.55 -10.22
N ILE A 104 -14.91 7.57 -9.33
CA ILE A 104 -15.22 6.17 -9.67
C ILE A 104 -16.66 6.04 -10.19
N TRP A 105 -17.61 6.69 -9.51
CA TRP A 105 -19.01 6.73 -9.92
C TRP A 105 -19.18 7.38 -11.30
N THR A 106 -18.54 8.53 -11.53
CA THR A 106 -18.61 9.23 -12.84
C THR A 106 -17.90 8.47 -13.96
N LYS A 107 -16.90 7.63 -13.65
CA LYS A 107 -16.27 6.70 -14.60
C LYS A 107 -17.11 5.44 -14.89
N GLY A 108 -18.29 5.30 -14.27
CA GLY A 108 -19.21 4.20 -14.57
C GLY A 108 -18.72 2.84 -14.09
N ILE A 109 -18.17 2.76 -12.88
CA ILE A 109 -17.61 1.49 -12.38
C ILE A 109 -18.62 0.35 -12.27
N GLU A 110 -19.91 0.69 -12.13
CA GLU A 110 -21.05 -0.24 -12.11
C GLU A 110 -21.43 -0.77 -13.50
N SER A 111 -20.80 -0.31 -14.58
CA SER A 111 -21.12 -0.84 -15.91
C SER A 111 -20.85 -2.35 -15.93
N THR A 112 -21.85 -3.13 -16.33
CA THR A 112 -21.77 -4.60 -16.49
C THR A 112 -20.97 -5.03 -17.72
N CYS A 113 -20.40 -4.08 -18.47
CA CYS A 113 -19.56 -4.33 -19.62
C CYS A 113 -18.25 -5.02 -19.22
N GLU A 114 -17.68 -5.81 -20.14
CA GLU A 114 -16.35 -6.38 -19.94
C GLU A 114 -15.31 -5.28 -19.72
N LYS A 115 -14.61 -5.35 -18.58
CA LYS A 115 -13.64 -4.34 -18.14
C LYS A 115 -12.31 -4.56 -18.85
N THR A 116 -12.07 -3.88 -19.96
CA THR A 116 -10.81 -3.98 -20.71
C THR A 116 -9.63 -3.37 -19.94
N GLU A 117 -8.46 -4.01 -20.03
CA GLU A 117 -7.23 -3.56 -19.38
C GLU A 117 -6.36 -2.78 -20.34
N LEU A 118 -5.99 -1.55 -19.96
CA LEU A 118 -5.22 -0.65 -20.82
C LEU A 118 -3.76 -1.07 -21.00
N HIS A 119 -3.21 -1.83 -20.04
CA HIS A 119 -1.83 -2.34 -20.08
C HIS A 119 -1.88 -3.84 -19.75
N PRO A 120 -1.88 -4.72 -20.77
CA PRO A 120 -1.75 -6.14 -20.52
C PRO A 120 -0.33 -6.43 -20.01
N ALA A 121 -0.23 -6.87 -18.75
CA ALA A 121 1.03 -7.41 -18.24
C ALA A 121 1.25 -8.78 -18.87
N ASN A 122 2.21 -8.87 -19.79
CA ASN A 122 2.60 -10.15 -20.37
C ASN A 122 3.54 -10.88 -19.41
N PHE A 123 3.18 -12.10 -19.02
CA PHE A 123 4.02 -12.95 -18.17
C PHE A 123 5.31 -13.24 -18.92
N SER A 124 6.43 -12.65 -18.49
CA SER A 124 7.71 -12.83 -19.16
C SER A 124 8.36 -14.12 -18.68
N TYR A 125 9.18 -14.75 -19.53
CA TYR A 125 10.03 -15.88 -19.13
C TYR A 125 10.93 -15.53 -17.93
N ARG A 126 11.26 -14.25 -17.76
CA ARG A 126 12.00 -13.72 -16.61
C ARG A 126 11.22 -13.86 -15.30
N ASP A 127 9.90 -13.74 -15.32
CA ASP A 127 9.04 -13.83 -14.13
C ASP A 127 8.93 -15.29 -13.65
N VAL A 128 8.92 -16.24 -14.59
CA VAL A 128 8.99 -17.68 -14.29
C VAL A 128 10.34 -18.05 -13.67
N ALA A 129 11.44 -17.55 -14.25
CA ALA A 129 12.77 -17.80 -13.71
C ALA A 129 12.95 -17.22 -12.30
N ALA A 130 12.45 -15.99 -12.06
CA ALA A 130 12.52 -15.34 -10.76
C ALA A 130 11.67 -16.05 -9.69
N SER A 131 10.46 -16.47 -10.03
CA SER A 131 9.59 -17.22 -9.11
C SER A 131 10.17 -18.59 -8.74
N MET A 132 10.73 -19.33 -9.70
CA MET A 132 11.47 -20.57 -9.44
C MET A 132 12.65 -20.34 -8.46
N LEU A 133 13.44 -19.30 -8.68
CA LEU A 133 14.56 -18.94 -7.81
C LEU A 133 14.09 -18.61 -6.38
N MET A 134 12.98 -17.86 -6.25
CA MET A 134 12.36 -17.54 -4.97
C MET A 134 11.94 -18.80 -4.21
N PHE A 135 11.27 -19.76 -4.88
CA PHE A 135 10.87 -21.03 -4.27
C PHE A 135 12.08 -21.87 -3.82
N CYS A 136 13.15 -21.89 -4.60
CA CYS A 136 14.39 -22.59 -4.23
C CYS A 136 15.05 -21.97 -2.99
N ILE A 137 15.09 -20.64 -2.87
CA ILE A 137 15.65 -19.94 -1.71
C ILE A 137 14.82 -20.20 -0.45
N VAL A 138 13.49 -20.12 -0.56
CA VAL A 138 12.57 -20.40 0.56
C VAL A 138 12.65 -21.87 0.98
N GLY A 139 12.68 -22.80 0.01
CA GLY A 139 12.82 -24.23 0.27
C GLY A 139 14.14 -24.58 0.96
N GLY A 140 15.26 -24.01 0.49
CA GLY A 140 16.57 -24.18 1.12
C GLY A 140 16.65 -23.59 2.53
N GLY A 141 15.96 -22.47 2.78
CA GLY A 141 15.85 -21.87 4.10
C GLY A 141 15.02 -22.71 5.09
N LEU A 142 13.91 -23.29 4.62
CA LEU A 142 13.06 -24.18 5.43
C LEU A 142 13.75 -25.49 5.79
N TRP A 143 14.55 -26.06 4.87
CA TRP A 143 15.35 -27.27 5.14
C TRP A 143 16.42 -27.04 6.21
N LYS A 144 16.94 -25.81 6.34
CA LYS A 144 17.97 -25.48 7.34
C LYS A 144 17.39 -25.15 8.72
N ILE A 145 16.07 -24.97 8.80
CA ILE A 145 15.31 -24.65 10.02
C ILE A 145 14.68 -25.89 10.66
N PHE A 146 14.46 -26.96 9.88
CA PHE A 146 14.10 -28.30 10.35
C PHE A 146 15.35 -29.13 10.66
#